data_AF-A0ABD1HHE7-F1
#
_entry.id   AF-A0ABD1HHE7-F1
#
_cell.length_a   1.000
_cell.length_b   1.000
_cell.length_c   1.000
_cell.angle_alpha   90.00
_cell.angle_beta   90.00
_cell.angle_gamma   90.00
#
_symmetry.space_group_name_H-M   'P 1'
#
loop_
_entity.id
_entity.type
_entity.pdbx_description
1 polymer ?
#
loop_
_entity_poly.entity_id
_entity_poly.type
_entity_poly.pdbx_seq_one_letter_code
_entity_poly.pdbx_strand_id
1 'polypeptide(L)'
;MATYDDLALDIEELKQLQSIAKRPRVVSLISSEILNLEKQLSNAAASSQQMPTPAPAVDTPVPVSSAPKAVSSSLLSYVPLSSFSWDQDNDQVKIYIPLEGVDRQKVEADFKPMSVDIKLHDIQGKNYRCAVPKLCKEIAPEKCKFLVKPKRVVVILAKAAKGNWLDLHFKEDKFKPAGLEKERDPMAGIMDLMKNMYDDGDEDMKRTIAKAWSDARSGKAADPLQSYR
;
A
#
# COMPACT_ATOMS: atom_id res chain seq x y z
N MET A 1 -6.94 -15.86 17.37
CA MET A 1 -5.70 -16.65 17.47
C MET A 1 -6.00 -17.96 16.77
N ALA A 2 -5.33 -18.26 15.66
CA ALA A 2 -5.39 -19.58 15.05
C ALA A 2 -4.96 -20.59 16.11
N THR A 3 -5.75 -21.63 16.35
CA THR A 3 -5.41 -22.66 17.32
C THR A 3 -4.22 -23.46 16.76
N TYR A 4 -3.47 -24.14 17.64
CA TYR A 4 -2.37 -25.02 17.20
C TYR A 4 -2.81 -26.03 16.13
N ASP A 5 -4.06 -26.48 16.23
CA ASP A 5 -4.73 -27.38 15.28
C ASP A 5 -4.92 -26.72 13.90
N ASP A 6 -5.32 -25.45 13.87
CA ASP A 6 -5.51 -24.64 12.66
C ASP A 6 -4.17 -24.47 11.90
N LEU A 7 -3.08 -24.20 12.64
CA LEU A 7 -1.73 -24.10 12.06
C LEU A 7 -1.25 -25.43 11.46
N ALA A 8 -1.60 -26.56 12.06
CA ALA A 8 -1.25 -27.88 11.53
C ALA A 8 -2.00 -28.18 10.23
N LEU A 9 -3.29 -27.81 10.16
CA LEU A 9 -4.10 -27.93 8.95
C LEU A 9 -3.59 -27.03 7.82
N ASP A 10 -3.22 -25.78 8.13
CA ASP A 10 -2.65 -24.83 7.17
C ASP A 10 -1.34 -25.35 6.56
N ILE A 11 -0.47 -25.96 7.37
CA ILE A 11 0.79 -26.56 6.90
C ILE A 11 0.51 -27.72 5.92
N GLU A 12 -0.48 -28.55 6.22
CA GLU A 12 -0.85 -29.68 5.36
C GLU A 12 -1.44 -29.18 4.02
N GLU A 13 -2.32 -28.17 4.06
CA GLU A 13 -2.88 -27.57 2.85
C GLU A 13 -1.79 -26.91 1.98
N LEU A 14 -0.84 -26.18 2.59
CA LEU A 14 0.28 -25.60 1.85
C LEU A 14 1.20 -26.66 1.23
N LYS A 15 1.40 -27.80 1.89
CA LYS A 15 2.14 -28.95 1.32
C LYS A 15 1.41 -29.52 0.10
N GLN A 16 0.09 -29.62 0.15
CA GLN A 16 -0.71 -30.02 -1.01
C GLN A 16 -0.58 -29.02 -2.16
N LEU A 17 -0.70 -27.71 -1.89
CA LEU A 17 -0.54 -26.67 -2.90
C LEU A 17 0.87 -26.62 -3.50
N GLN A 18 1.91 -26.89 -2.71
CA GLN A 18 3.29 -26.98 -3.17
C GLN A 18 3.44 -28.08 -4.23
N SER A 19 2.77 -29.24 -4.05
CA SER A 19 2.81 -30.36 -4.99
C SER A 19 2.18 -30.05 -6.36
N ILE A 20 1.20 -29.13 -6.38
CA ILE A 20 0.49 -28.72 -7.59
C ILE A 20 1.23 -27.58 -8.31
N ALA A 21 1.98 -26.76 -7.57
CA ALA A 21 2.64 -25.57 -8.10
C ALA A 21 3.82 -25.92 -9.03
N LYS A 22 3.75 -25.45 -10.29
CA LYS A 22 4.79 -25.71 -11.32
C LYS A 22 5.78 -24.55 -11.53
N ARG A 23 5.43 -23.33 -11.07
CA ARG A 23 6.24 -22.14 -11.29
C ARG A 23 7.27 -22.01 -10.16
N PRO A 24 8.58 -21.85 -10.46
CA PRO A 24 9.64 -21.87 -9.45
C PRO A 24 9.50 -20.75 -8.40
N ARG A 25 9.08 -19.55 -8.83
CA ARG A 25 8.79 -18.44 -7.90
C ARG A 25 7.65 -18.76 -6.94
N VAL A 26 6.62 -19.46 -7.40
CA VAL A 26 5.45 -19.83 -6.59
C VAL A 26 5.84 -20.94 -5.60
N VAL A 27 6.59 -21.96 -6.06
CA VAL A 27 7.12 -23.01 -5.19
C VAL A 27 8.00 -22.43 -4.09
N SER A 28 8.90 -21.50 -4.42
CA SER A 28 9.77 -20.83 -3.44
C SER A 28 8.97 -20.04 -2.41
N LEU A 29 7.90 -19.35 -2.83
CA LEU A 29 7.03 -18.60 -1.94
C LEU A 29 6.31 -19.52 -0.95
N ILE A 30 5.65 -20.57 -1.47
CA ILE A 30 4.91 -21.56 -0.66
C ILE A 30 5.86 -22.26 0.32
N SER A 31 7.04 -22.67 -0.14
CA SER A 31 8.04 -23.34 0.71
C SER A 31 8.51 -22.45 1.87
N SER A 32 8.67 -21.15 1.61
CA SER A 32 9.08 -20.19 2.65
C SER A 32 7.99 -20.01 3.71
N GLU A 33 6.71 -20.02 3.29
CA GLU A 33 5.59 -19.90 4.21
C GLU A 33 5.40 -21.18 5.05
N ILE A 34 5.57 -22.37 4.46
CA ILE A 34 5.56 -23.63 5.20
C ILE A 34 6.61 -23.61 6.33
N LEU A 35 7.84 -23.21 6.03
CA LEU A 35 8.92 -23.11 7.04
C LEU A 35 8.60 -22.10 8.14
N ASN A 36 7.94 -20.99 7.79
CA ASN A 36 7.52 -19.98 8.76
C ASN A 36 6.46 -20.54 9.72
N LEU A 37 5.45 -21.25 9.20
CA LEU A 37 4.41 -21.86 10.01
C LEU A 37 4.94 -23.02 10.87
N GLU A 38 5.81 -23.88 10.33
CA GLU A 38 6.46 -24.95 11.10
C GLU A 38 7.27 -24.37 12.28
N LYS A 39 7.95 -23.24 12.09
CA LYS A 39 8.65 -22.52 13.16
C LYS A 39 7.70 -21.92 14.20
N GLN A 40 6.54 -21.42 13.77
CA GLN A 40 5.51 -20.93 14.70
C GLN A 40 4.89 -22.07 15.51
N LEU A 41 4.68 -23.23 14.88
CA LEU A 41 4.20 -24.44 15.53
C LEU A 41 5.20 -24.95 16.58
N SER A 42 6.50 -25.01 16.25
CA SER A 42 7.53 -25.42 17.19
C SER A 42 7.66 -24.46 18.39
N ASN A 43 7.54 -23.15 18.14
CA ASN A 43 7.58 -22.14 19.20
C ASN A 43 6.34 -22.19 20.10
N ALA A 44 5.15 -22.43 19.53
CA ALA A 44 3.92 -22.60 20.28
C ALA A 44 3.95 -23.87 21.15
N ALA A 45 4.47 -24.99 20.64
CA ALA A 45 4.65 -26.23 21.39
C ALA A 45 5.63 -26.06 22.58
N ALA A 46 6.71 -25.29 22.40
CA ALA A 46 7.67 -24.99 23.47
C ALA A 46 7.08 -24.10 24.58
N SER A 47 6.13 -23.21 24.25
CA SER A 47 5.42 -22.38 25.23
C SER A 47 4.33 -23.12 26.02
N SER A 48 3.87 -24.29 25.57
CA SER A 48 2.82 -25.07 26.25
C SER A 48 3.34 -26.12 27.24
N GLN A 49 4.65 -26.25 27.44
CA GLN A 49 5.25 -27.22 28.38
C GLN A 49 5.76 -26.63 29.71
N GLN A 50 5.40 -25.39 30.07
CA GLN A 50 5.71 -24.85 31.40
C GLN A 50 4.46 -24.70 32.27
N MET A 51 4.25 -25.65 33.19
CA MET A 51 3.95 -25.49 34.64
C MET A 51 3.41 -26.80 35.26
N PRO A 52 3.37 -26.98 36.60
CA PRO A 52 4.05 -26.30 37.72
C PRO A 52 4.58 -27.27 38.83
N THR A 53 5.42 -26.81 39.78
CA THR A 53 5.39 -27.20 41.23
C THR A 53 6.41 -26.39 42.09
N PRO A 54 6.28 -26.29 43.43
CA PRO A 54 6.00 -25.05 44.14
C PRO A 54 7.16 -24.49 45.01
N ALA A 55 6.97 -23.25 45.47
CA ALA A 55 7.82 -22.51 46.42
C ALA A 55 7.99 -23.22 47.79
N PRO A 56 9.00 -22.81 48.59
CA PRO A 56 8.71 -21.81 49.62
C PRO A 56 9.75 -20.68 49.80
N ALA A 57 9.21 -19.56 50.26
CA ALA A 57 9.76 -18.32 50.86
C ALA A 57 11.09 -18.48 51.65
N VAL A 58 11.98 -17.50 51.84
CA VAL A 58 11.97 -16.13 52.41
C VAL A 58 13.45 -15.63 52.20
N ASP A 59 13.82 -14.41 51.80
CA ASP A 59 13.88 -13.16 52.57
C ASP A 59 14.49 -12.02 51.71
N THR A 60 14.20 -10.77 52.07
CA THR A 60 14.80 -9.53 51.51
C THR A 60 16.00 -9.12 52.39
N PRO A 61 17.00 -8.30 51.97
CA PRO A 61 16.82 -6.86 51.77
C PRO A 61 17.62 -6.22 50.60
N VAL A 62 17.10 -5.09 50.13
CA VAL A 62 17.75 -4.09 49.25
C VAL A 62 18.94 -3.38 49.95
N PRO A 63 19.87 -2.76 49.19
CA PRO A 63 19.74 -1.31 48.98
C PRO A 63 20.05 -0.81 47.55
N VAL A 64 19.45 0.35 47.30
CA VAL A 64 19.44 1.26 46.15
C VAL A 64 20.82 1.85 45.82
N SER A 65 21.17 2.02 44.54
CA SER A 65 21.49 3.35 43.95
C SER A 65 21.88 3.31 42.45
N SER A 66 21.35 4.30 41.73
CA SER A 66 21.77 4.92 40.45
C SER A 66 21.79 4.12 39.13
N ALA A 67 20.83 4.51 38.29
CA ALA A 67 20.59 4.31 36.86
C ALA A 67 21.74 4.74 35.91
N PRO A 68 21.63 4.55 34.56
CA PRO A 68 20.54 3.92 33.82
C PRO A 68 20.99 2.69 33.01
N LYS A 69 20.18 1.63 33.12
CA LYS A 69 20.19 0.53 32.14
C LYS A 69 19.88 1.13 30.78
N ALA A 70 20.80 0.94 29.85
CA ALA A 70 20.54 1.07 28.43
C ALA A 70 19.24 0.31 28.13
N VAL A 71 18.19 1.07 27.84
CA VAL A 71 16.97 0.57 27.22
C VAL A 71 17.45 -0.14 25.97
N SER A 72 17.40 -1.47 26.00
CA SER A 72 17.45 -2.28 24.81
C SER A 72 16.34 -1.77 23.92
N SER A 73 16.69 -0.95 22.94
CA SER A 73 15.86 -0.70 21.78
C SER A 73 15.73 -2.04 21.09
N SER A 74 14.80 -2.86 21.58
CA SER A 74 14.27 -3.95 20.81
C SER A 74 13.94 -3.35 19.46
N LEU A 75 14.65 -3.77 18.42
CA LEU A 75 14.32 -3.47 17.04
C LEU A 75 12.86 -3.89 16.87
N LEU A 76 11.94 -2.94 17.05
CA LEU A 76 10.52 -3.15 16.85
C LEU A 76 10.39 -3.47 15.36
N SER A 77 10.35 -4.76 15.04
CA SER A 77 10.15 -5.22 13.69
C SER A 77 8.71 -4.87 13.31
N TYR A 78 8.55 -3.84 12.49
CA TYR A 78 7.25 -3.44 11.96
C TYR A 78 6.98 -4.22 10.68
N VAL A 79 5.89 -4.96 10.68
CA VAL A 79 5.36 -5.59 9.47
C VAL A 79 4.55 -4.53 8.71
N PRO A 80 4.82 -4.30 7.42
CA PRO A 80 3.97 -3.42 6.62
C PRO A 80 2.56 -4.01 6.55
N LEU A 81 1.55 -3.15 6.68
CA LEU A 81 0.16 -3.57 6.57
C LEU A 81 -0.10 -4.12 5.15
N SER A 82 -0.45 -5.41 5.07
CA SER A 82 -0.62 -6.14 3.81
C SER A 82 -1.84 -5.68 3.02
N SER A 83 -2.88 -5.20 3.71
CA SER A 83 -4.10 -4.71 3.08
C SER A 83 -4.78 -3.66 3.96
N PHE A 84 -5.13 -2.53 3.37
CA PHE A 84 -5.99 -1.52 3.96
C PHE A 84 -6.93 -0.98 2.88
N SER A 85 -8.07 -0.44 3.29
CA SER A 85 -9.04 0.18 2.38
C SER A 85 -9.14 1.66 2.69
N TRP A 86 -9.52 2.48 1.72
CA TRP A 86 -9.75 3.90 1.96
C TRP A 86 -10.97 4.38 1.19
N ASP A 87 -11.66 5.37 1.75
CA ASP A 87 -12.73 6.12 1.11
C ASP A 87 -12.48 7.62 1.27
N GLN A 88 -13.31 8.42 0.61
CA GLN A 88 -13.27 9.86 0.77
C GLN A 88 -14.65 10.48 0.65
N ASP A 89 -14.81 11.59 1.35
CA ASP A 89 -15.89 12.56 1.18
C ASP A 89 -15.32 13.83 0.52
N ASN A 90 -16.14 14.87 0.34
CA ASN A 90 -15.65 16.15 -0.22
C ASN A 90 -14.52 16.80 0.60
N ASP A 91 -14.54 16.62 1.92
CA ASP A 91 -13.65 17.30 2.87
C ASP A 91 -12.69 16.36 3.60
N GLN A 92 -12.89 15.04 3.55
CA GLN A 92 -12.14 14.08 4.36
C GLN A 92 -11.76 12.83 3.56
N VAL A 93 -10.67 12.19 3.97
CA VAL A 93 -10.24 10.86 3.49
C VAL A 93 -10.21 9.94 4.70
N LYS A 94 -10.78 8.75 4.59
CA LYS A 94 -10.84 7.75 5.66
C LYS A 94 -10.07 6.53 5.26
N ILE A 95 -9.12 6.10 6.07
CA ILE A 95 -8.34 4.88 5.88
C ILE A 95 -8.79 3.86 6.91
N TYR A 96 -9.23 2.69 6.45
CA TYR A 96 -9.63 1.55 7.25
C TYR A 96 -8.51 0.51 7.29
N ILE A 97 -8.04 0.26 8.51
CA ILE A 97 -7.03 -0.72 8.81
C ILE A 97 -7.74 -1.87 9.54
N PRO A 98 -7.95 -3.04 8.89
CA PRO A 98 -8.68 -4.17 9.47
C PRO A 98 -7.81 -4.92 10.50
N LEU A 99 -7.63 -4.31 11.67
CA LEU A 99 -6.92 -4.90 12.80
C LEU A 99 -7.84 -5.01 14.01
N GLU A 100 -7.89 -6.22 14.59
CA GLU A 100 -8.66 -6.56 15.79
C GLU A 100 -7.81 -6.42 17.06
N GLY A 101 -8.46 -6.03 18.16
CA GLY A 101 -7.81 -5.96 19.47
C GLY A 101 -6.77 -4.84 19.61
N VAL A 102 -6.91 -3.77 18.82
CA VAL A 102 -6.06 -2.60 18.94
C VAL A 102 -6.50 -1.76 20.13
N ASP A 103 -5.55 -1.41 20.99
CA ASP A 103 -5.76 -0.42 22.05
C ASP A 103 -5.39 0.98 21.57
N ARG A 104 -6.15 1.99 21.99
CA ARG A 104 -5.89 3.40 21.63
C ARG A 104 -4.49 3.87 22.06
N GLN A 105 -3.95 3.34 23.15
CA GLN A 105 -2.62 3.69 23.66
C GLN A 105 -1.47 3.08 22.85
N LYS A 106 -1.74 2.02 22.09
CA LYS A 106 -0.76 1.31 21.27
C LYS A 106 -0.74 1.81 19.82
N VAL A 107 -1.47 2.88 19.52
CA VAL A 107 -1.52 3.51 18.19
C VAL A 107 -0.80 4.86 18.26
N GLU A 108 0.26 4.98 17.48
CA GLU A 108 0.95 6.24 17.22
C GLU A 108 0.57 6.71 15.81
N ALA A 109 0.13 7.95 15.69
CA ALA A 109 -0.32 8.53 14.44
C ALA A 109 0.39 9.86 14.18
N ASP A 110 1.29 9.87 13.21
CA ASP A 110 2.01 11.04 12.74
C ASP A 110 1.38 11.57 11.45
N PHE A 111 0.73 12.72 11.56
CA PHE A 111 0.15 13.43 10.42
C PHE A 111 1.10 14.54 9.97
N LYS A 112 1.50 14.52 8.70
CA LYS A 112 2.23 15.62 8.05
C LYS A 112 1.38 16.14 6.88
N PRO A 113 1.63 17.37 6.39
CA PRO A 113 0.82 17.95 5.32
C PRO A 113 0.71 17.07 4.06
N MET A 114 1.74 16.31 3.71
CA MET A 114 1.76 15.48 2.50
C MET A 114 2.10 14.00 2.77
N SER A 115 2.12 13.56 4.03
CA SER A 115 2.39 12.17 4.39
C SER A 115 1.69 11.77 5.69
N VAL A 116 1.36 10.50 5.84
CA VAL A 116 0.84 9.96 7.10
C VAL A 116 1.60 8.71 7.48
N ASP A 117 1.94 8.57 8.76
CA ASP A 117 2.57 7.38 9.34
C ASP A 117 1.76 6.92 10.54
N ILE A 118 1.27 5.69 10.49
CA ILE A 118 0.50 5.06 11.57
C ILE A 118 1.30 3.84 12.03
N LYS A 119 1.72 3.83 13.29
CA LYS A 119 2.38 2.68 13.93
C LYS A 119 1.43 2.08 14.94
N LEU A 120 1.19 0.78 14.81
CA LEU A 120 0.42 -0.01 15.76
C LEU A 120 1.37 -0.98 16.45
N HIS A 121 1.44 -0.88 17.76
CA HIS A 121 2.34 -1.67 18.58
C HIS A 121 1.60 -2.84 19.22
N ASP A 122 2.29 -3.97 19.39
CA ASP A 122 1.81 -5.08 20.21
C ASP A 122 0.39 -5.58 19.83
N ILE A 123 0.12 -5.70 18.53
CA ILE A 123 -1.14 -6.25 18.02
C ILE A 123 -0.91 -7.73 17.73
N GLN A 124 -1.46 -8.59 18.59
CA GLN A 124 -1.29 -10.05 18.51
C GLN A 124 0.19 -10.47 18.48
N GLY A 125 1.05 -9.80 19.26
CA GLY A 125 2.49 -10.06 19.32
C GLY A 125 3.30 -9.56 18.12
N LYS A 126 2.68 -8.78 17.20
CA LYS A 126 3.35 -8.15 16.05
C LYS A 126 3.16 -6.64 16.09
N ASN A 127 4.12 -5.89 15.56
CA ASN A 127 3.98 -4.46 15.32
C ASN A 127 3.64 -4.24 13.85
N TYR A 128 2.67 -3.38 13.57
CA TYR A 128 2.26 -3.04 12.21
C TYR A 128 2.57 -1.57 11.93
N ARG A 129 2.95 -1.26 10.71
CA ARG A 129 3.11 0.13 10.26
C ARG A 129 2.38 0.34 8.94
N CYS A 130 1.57 1.38 8.90
CA CYS A 130 0.92 1.89 7.69
C CYS A 130 1.49 3.28 7.42
N ALA A 131 2.40 3.37 6.45
CA ALA A 131 3.04 4.61 6.06
C ALA A 131 2.66 4.96 4.62
N VAL A 132 2.08 6.15 4.43
CA VAL A 132 1.85 6.74 3.11
C VAL A 132 2.82 7.91 2.97
N PRO A 133 4.00 7.70 2.37
CA PRO A 133 5.08 8.68 2.35
C PRO A 133 4.76 9.92 1.50
N LYS A 134 3.90 9.77 0.49
CA LYS A 134 3.45 10.86 -0.37
C LYS A 134 1.97 10.69 -0.70
N LEU A 135 1.14 11.53 -0.08
CA LEU A 135 -0.29 11.63 -0.36
C LEU A 135 -0.54 12.29 -1.71
N CYS A 136 -1.69 12.01 -2.33
CA CYS A 136 -2.08 12.62 -3.60
C CYS A 136 -2.24 14.15 -3.50
N LYS A 137 -2.76 14.65 -2.37
CA LYS A 137 -2.92 16.08 -2.08
C LYS A 137 -2.60 16.37 -0.61
N GLU A 138 -2.51 17.65 -0.28
CA GLU A 138 -2.26 18.10 1.08
C GLU A 138 -3.47 17.86 2.01
N ILE A 139 -3.15 17.56 3.26
CA ILE A 139 -4.08 17.40 4.38
C ILE A 139 -3.82 18.47 5.43
N ALA A 140 -4.82 18.76 6.27
CA ALA A 140 -4.70 19.62 7.43
C ALA A 140 -4.39 18.75 8.66
N PRO A 141 -3.11 18.62 9.10
CA PRO A 141 -2.71 17.66 10.13
C PRO A 141 -3.43 17.88 11.46
N GLU A 142 -3.69 19.15 11.81
CA GLU A 142 -4.39 19.55 13.05
C GLU A 142 -5.82 19.04 13.14
N LYS A 143 -6.47 18.79 12.01
CA LYS A 143 -7.85 18.28 11.92
C LYS A 143 -7.91 16.78 11.69
N CYS A 144 -6.75 16.12 11.56
CA CYS A 144 -6.66 14.68 11.39
C CYS A 144 -6.84 13.98 12.74
N LYS A 145 -7.45 12.80 12.72
CA LYS A 145 -7.72 12.01 13.92
C LYS A 145 -7.77 10.53 13.58
N PHE A 146 -7.61 9.68 14.58
CA PHE A 146 -7.83 8.25 14.44
C PHE A 146 -8.89 7.78 15.44
N LEU A 147 -9.65 6.78 15.03
CA LEU A 147 -10.68 6.12 15.82
C LEU A 147 -10.39 4.63 15.84
N VAL A 148 -10.25 4.08 17.04
CA VAL A 148 -10.07 2.64 17.23
C VAL A 148 -11.45 2.00 17.43
N LYS A 149 -11.82 1.07 16.55
CA LYS A 149 -13.01 0.23 16.67
C LYS A 149 -12.56 -1.21 16.98
N PRO A 150 -13.44 -2.06 17.55
CA PRO A 150 -13.07 -3.42 17.97
C PRO A 150 -12.40 -4.28 16.87
N LYS A 151 -12.85 -4.10 15.62
CA LYS A 151 -12.37 -4.85 14.46
C LYS A 151 -11.53 -4.07 13.46
N ARG A 152 -11.32 -2.77 13.69
CA ARG A 152 -10.59 -1.91 12.74
C ARG A 152 -10.16 -0.59 13.35
N VAL A 153 -9.05 -0.06 12.87
CA VAL A 153 -8.67 1.33 13.10
C VAL A 153 -9.11 2.16 11.90
N VAL A 154 -9.75 3.30 12.18
CA VAL A 154 -10.19 4.26 11.16
C VAL A 154 -9.37 5.53 11.32
N VAL A 155 -8.54 5.83 10.34
CA VAL A 155 -7.76 7.06 10.29
C VAL A 155 -8.52 8.06 9.43
N ILE A 156 -8.81 9.23 9.98
CA ILE A 156 -9.57 10.29 9.31
C ILE A 156 -8.61 11.44 9.03
N LEU A 157 -8.34 11.68 7.76
CA LEU A 157 -7.52 12.76 7.27
C LEU A 157 -8.42 13.89 6.79
N ALA A 158 -8.24 15.10 7.30
CA ALA A 158 -8.94 16.28 6.79
C ALA A 158 -8.19 16.82 5.57
N LYS A 159 -8.88 17.00 4.44
CA LYS A 159 -8.28 17.56 3.23
C LYS A 159 -7.99 19.04 3.45
N ALA A 160 -6.83 19.53 2.97
CA ALA A 160 -6.52 20.96 3.00
C ALA A 160 -7.39 21.75 2.01
N ALA A 161 -7.65 21.14 0.84
CA ALA A 161 -8.54 21.68 -0.19
C ALA A 161 -9.66 20.70 -0.50
N LYS A 162 -10.88 21.23 -0.66
CA LYS A 162 -12.04 20.44 -1.07
C LYS A 162 -11.82 19.84 -2.46
N GLY A 163 -12.25 18.60 -2.63
CA GLY A 163 -12.24 17.94 -3.94
C GLY A 163 -11.90 16.47 -3.86
N ASN A 164 -12.00 15.81 -5.01
CA ASN A 164 -11.78 14.37 -5.13
C ASN A 164 -10.28 14.05 -5.27
N TRP A 165 -9.86 12.95 -4.65
CA TRP A 165 -8.55 12.33 -4.79
C TRP A 165 -8.69 11.15 -5.75
N LEU A 166 -7.83 11.07 -6.76
CA LEU A 166 -7.88 9.95 -7.71
C LEU A 166 -7.26 8.68 -7.12
N ASP A 167 -6.27 8.85 -6.25
CA ASP A 167 -5.60 7.79 -5.52
C ASP A 167 -5.21 8.33 -4.12
N LEU A 168 -4.92 7.43 -3.18
CA LEU A 168 -4.39 7.82 -1.88
C LEU A 168 -2.90 8.17 -1.99
N HIS A 169 -2.16 7.36 -2.75
CA HIS A 169 -0.75 7.57 -3.00
C HIS A 169 -0.57 8.52 -4.17
N PHE A 170 0.47 9.34 -4.11
CA PHE A 170 0.91 10.06 -5.29
C PHE A 170 1.41 9.06 -6.35
N LYS A 171 0.59 8.79 -7.36
CA LYS A 171 1.04 8.21 -8.62
C LYS A 171 1.39 9.35 -9.55
N GLU A 172 2.66 9.37 -9.97
CA GLU A 172 3.06 10.23 -11.07
C GLU A 172 2.32 9.71 -12.31
N ASP A 173 1.36 10.50 -12.80
CA ASP A 173 0.72 10.24 -14.09
C ASP A 173 1.81 10.27 -15.17
N LYS A 174 2.36 9.10 -15.50
CA LYS A 174 3.23 8.93 -16.67
C LYS A 174 2.48 9.13 -18.00
N PHE A 175 1.18 9.43 -17.93
CA PHE A 175 0.30 9.71 -19.06
C PHE A 175 -0.25 11.14 -19.07
N LYS A 176 0.31 12.08 -18.31
CA LYS A 176 0.09 13.49 -18.62
C LYS A 176 0.89 13.82 -19.88
N PRO A 177 0.26 14.10 -21.05
CA PRO A 177 0.95 14.89 -22.05
C PRO A 177 1.33 16.19 -21.36
N ALA A 178 2.62 16.50 -21.32
CA ALA A 178 3.11 17.78 -20.87
C ALA A 178 2.57 18.84 -21.84
N GLY A 179 1.41 19.45 -21.54
CA GLY A 179 0.83 20.40 -22.48
C GLY A 179 -0.59 20.88 -22.27
N LEU A 180 -1.26 20.58 -21.15
CA LEU A 180 -2.48 21.33 -20.77
C LEU A 180 -2.12 22.61 -20.02
N GLU A 181 -1.20 23.40 -20.60
CA GLU A 181 -1.21 24.84 -20.38
C GLU A 181 -2.38 25.38 -21.20
N LYS A 182 -3.38 25.90 -20.47
CA LYS A 182 -4.44 26.73 -21.03
C LYS A 182 -3.82 27.78 -21.96
N GLU A 183 -4.36 27.92 -23.16
CA GLU A 183 -3.95 28.83 -24.25
C GLU A 183 -2.98 28.30 -25.34
N ARG A 184 -3.10 27.04 -25.76
CA ARG A 184 -2.70 26.70 -27.14
C ARG A 184 -3.90 26.25 -27.94
N ASP A 185 -4.12 26.93 -29.06
CA ASP A 185 -5.23 26.71 -29.96
C ASP A 185 -5.51 25.22 -30.15
N PRO A 186 -6.79 24.79 -30.19
CA PRO A 186 -7.13 23.39 -30.44
C PRO A 186 -6.48 22.83 -31.72
N MET A 187 -6.12 23.69 -32.68
CA MET A 187 -5.35 23.35 -33.87
C MET A 187 -3.88 22.95 -33.57
N ALA A 188 -3.24 23.57 -32.59
CA ALA A 188 -1.86 23.29 -32.20
C ALA A 188 -1.72 21.96 -31.44
N GLY A 189 -2.71 21.60 -30.62
CA GLY A 189 -2.73 20.31 -29.92
C GLY A 189 -2.83 19.12 -30.87
N ILE A 190 -3.55 19.28 -31.99
CA ILE A 190 -3.64 18.26 -33.05
C ILE A 190 -2.32 18.10 -33.80
N MET A 191 -1.61 19.20 -34.07
CA MET A 191 -0.33 19.18 -34.77
C MET A 191 0.77 18.50 -33.95
N ASP A 192 0.78 18.73 -32.64
CA ASP A 192 1.75 18.11 -31.71
C ASP A 192 1.48 16.62 -31.53
N LEU A 193 0.20 16.23 -31.47
CA LEU A 193 -0.21 14.82 -31.45
C LEU A 193 0.18 14.07 -32.73
N MET A 194 0.00 14.69 -33.91
CA MET A 194 0.40 14.11 -35.19
C MET A 194 1.93 14.01 -35.34
N LYS A 195 2.67 14.98 -34.80
CA LYS A 195 4.13 14.96 -34.81
C LYS A 195 4.68 13.84 -33.93
N ASN A 196 4.10 13.65 -32.74
CA ASN A 196 4.51 12.58 -31.84
C ASN A 196 4.19 11.18 -32.44
N MET A 197 3.10 11.03 -33.22
CA MET A 197 2.83 9.81 -33.99
C MET A 197 3.76 9.61 -35.20
N TYR A 198 4.29 10.68 -35.78
CA TYR A 198 5.28 10.59 -36.85
C TYR A 198 6.62 10.12 -36.29
N ASP A 199 7.10 10.68 -35.18
CA ASP A 199 8.41 10.35 -34.63
C ASP A 199 8.48 8.92 -34.06
N ASP A 200 7.39 8.42 -33.47
CA ASP A 200 7.31 7.09 -32.83
C ASP A 200 6.71 5.99 -33.73
N GLY A 201 6.20 6.33 -34.92
CA GLY A 201 5.50 5.42 -35.82
C GLY A 201 6.38 4.74 -36.87
N ASP A 202 6.06 3.50 -37.23
CA ASP A 202 6.64 2.77 -38.36
C ASP A 202 6.52 3.55 -39.69
N GLU A 203 7.43 3.32 -40.63
CA GLU A 203 7.57 4.07 -41.90
C GLU A 203 6.27 4.19 -42.73
N ASP A 204 5.37 3.21 -42.65
CA ASP A 204 4.07 3.24 -43.34
C ASP A 204 3.08 4.25 -42.72
N MET A 205 3.13 4.45 -41.40
CA MET A 205 2.29 5.42 -40.70
C MET A 205 2.78 6.85 -40.97
N LYS A 206 4.10 7.04 -40.98
CA LYS A 206 4.76 8.31 -41.38
C LYS A 206 4.36 8.75 -42.79
N ARG A 207 4.37 7.83 -43.75
CA ARG A 207 3.94 8.11 -45.13
C ARG A 207 2.47 8.52 -45.21
N THR A 208 1.62 7.86 -44.44
CA THR A 208 0.17 8.15 -44.43
C THR A 208 -0.12 9.53 -43.83
N ILE A 209 0.54 9.89 -42.73
CA ILE A 209 0.41 11.22 -42.11
C ILE A 209 0.98 12.32 -43.02
N ALA A 210 2.15 12.09 -43.63
CA ALA A 210 2.74 13.02 -44.59
C ALA A 210 1.85 13.25 -45.82
N LYS A 211 1.19 12.19 -46.31
CA LYS A 211 0.22 12.26 -47.40
C LYS A 211 -1.01 13.07 -47.00
N ALA A 212 -1.59 12.79 -45.82
CA ALA A 212 -2.74 13.53 -45.31
C ALA A 212 -2.43 15.03 -45.12
N TRP A 213 -1.22 15.37 -44.66
CA TRP A 213 -0.80 16.76 -44.49
C TRP A 213 -0.61 17.50 -45.83
N SER A 214 -0.07 16.79 -46.83
CA SER A 214 0.08 17.33 -48.19
C SER A 214 -1.27 17.50 -48.90
N ASP A 215 -2.21 16.57 -48.71
CA ASP A 215 -3.56 16.62 -49.29
C ASP A 215 -4.40 17.74 -48.65
N ALA A 216 -4.31 17.91 -47.32
CA ALA A 216 -4.96 19.01 -46.60
C ALA A 216 -4.42 20.39 -47.01
N ARG A 217 -3.11 20.51 -47.28
CA ARG A 217 -2.47 21.79 -47.68
C ARG A 217 -2.69 22.13 -49.15
N SER A 218 -2.85 21.13 -50.00
CA SER A 218 -3.11 21.30 -51.44
C SER A 218 -4.60 21.47 -51.77
N GLY A 219 -5.49 21.45 -50.77
CA GLY A 219 -6.93 21.62 -50.95
C GLY A 219 -7.61 20.45 -51.66
N LYS A 220 -6.89 19.34 -51.88
CA LYS A 220 -7.46 18.09 -52.40
C LYS A 220 -8.00 17.29 -51.23
N ALA A 221 -9.15 17.71 -50.70
CA ALA A 221 -9.96 16.81 -49.90
C ALA A 221 -10.46 15.71 -50.84
N ALA A 222 -9.79 14.55 -50.83
CA ALA A 222 -10.35 13.34 -51.42
C ALA A 222 -11.61 13.01 -50.60
N ASP A 223 -12.78 13.25 -51.18
CA ASP A 223 -14.08 12.91 -50.60
C ASP A 223 -14.17 11.38 -50.44
N PRO A 224 -14.19 10.84 -49.20
CA PRO A 224 -14.27 9.40 -48.97
C PRO A 224 -15.60 8.78 -49.41
N LEU A 225 -16.58 9.58 -49.85
CA LEU A 225 -17.91 9.10 -50.25
C LEU A 225 -18.09 8.90 -51.75
N GLN A 226 -17.07 9.12 -52.58
CA GLN A 226 -17.21 8.93 -54.03
C GLN A 226 -17.23 7.46 -54.48
N SER A 227 -16.94 6.50 -53.58
CA SER A 227 -17.04 5.07 -53.88
C SER A 227 -18.44 4.46 -53.67
N TYR A 228 -19.44 5.28 -53.31
CA TYR A 228 -20.84 4.87 -53.25
C TYR A 228 -21.68 5.72 -54.22
N ARG A 229 -21.48 5.48 -55.52
CA ARG A 229 -22.47 5.83 -56.56
C ARG A 229 -22.60 4.69 -57.55
#